data_AF-A0A6H9SDX5-F1
#
_entry.id   AF-A0A6H9SDX5-F1
#
_cell.length_a   1.000
_cell.length_b   1.000
_cell.length_c   1.000
_cell.angle_alpha   90.00
_cell.angle_beta   90.00
_cell.angle_gamma   90.00
#
_symmetry.space_group_name_H-M   'P 1'
#
loop_
_entity.id
_entity.type
_entity.pdbx_description
1 polymer ?
#
loop_
_entity_poly.entity_id
_entity_poly.type
_entity_poly.pdbx_seq_one_letter_code
_entity_poly.pdbx_strand_id
1 'polypeptide(L)'
;KLTKVTDRFLDVALQYVGAVPYDESVRKAVQKQRAVYEAFPRSKCALAFKAIAQKVDTWPLPANPRGHLEFFVERLVQQTAGPVL
;
A
#
# COMPACT_ATOMS: atom_id res chain seq x y z
N LYS A 1 16.90 1.49 -8.09
CA LYS A 1 17.42 2.87 -7.92
C LYS A 1 17.14 3.41 -6.52
N LEU A 2 15.93 3.24 -5.95
CA LEU A 2 15.64 3.68 -4.58
C LEU A 2 16.51 3.01 -3.51
N THR A 3 16.66 1.68 -3.54
CA THR A 3 17.50 0.95 -2.55
C THR A 3 18.91 1.51 -2.44
N LYS A 4 19.59 1.72 -3.57
CA LYS A 4 20.94 2.31 -3.59
C LYS A 4 21.03 3.71 -2.96
N VAL A 5 19.95 4.49 -3.01
CA VAL A 5 19.91 5.84 -2.42
C VAL A 5 19.62 5.72 -0.93
N THR A 6 18.66 4.88 -0.54
CA THR A 6 18.35 4.66 0.88
C THR A 6 19.56 4.08 1.61
N ASP A 7 20.22 3.05 1.07
CA ASP A 7 21.38 2.42 1.72
C ASP A 7 22.55 3.40 1.93
N ARG A 8 22.65 4.43 1.09
CA ARG A 8 23.74 5.42 1.15
C ARG A 8 23.45 6.57 2.12
N PHE A 9 22.18 6.92 2.33
CA PHE A 9 21.81 8.18 2.99
C PHE A 9 20.82 8.01 4.14
N LEU A 10 20.21 6.83 4.32
CA LEU A 10 19.12 6.58 5.25
C LEU A 10 19.29 5.22 5.93
N ASP A 11 19.10 5.19 7.25
CA ASP A 11 19.06 3.93 8.02
C ASP A 11 17.62 3.38 8.01
N VAL A 12 17.20 2.81 6.87
CA VAL A 12 15.85 2.29 6.67
C VAL A 12 15.84 0.95 5.92
N ALA A 13 14.91 0.06 6.30
CA ALA A 13 14.68 -1.20 5.60
C ALA A 13 13.54 -1.05 4.57
N LEU A 14 13.86 -1.18 3.28
CA LEU A 14 12.85 -1.20 2.22
C LEU A 14 12.38 -2.63 1.91
N GLN A 15 11.07 -2.84 1.95
CA GLN A 15 10.46 -4.11 1.54
C GLN A 15 9.71 -3.97 0.22
N TYR A 16 10.15 -4.72 -0.79
CA TYR A 16 9.44 -4.77 -2.07
C TYR A 16 8.22 -5.71 -1.98
N VAL A 17 7.03 -5.16 -2.20
CA VAL A 17 5.77 -5.91 -2.10
C VAL A 17 5.37 -6.49 -3.46
N GLY A 18 5.44 -5.70 -4.53
CA GLY A 18 5.12 -6.14 -5.89
C GLY A 18 5.08 -4.97 -6.88
N ALA A 19 4.68 -5.25 -8.11
CA ALA A 19 4.50 -4.23 -9.15
C ALA A 19 3.19 -4.45 -9.89
N VAL A 20 2.53 -3.35 -10.24
CA VAL A 20 1.34 -3.35 -11.09
C VAL A 20 1.77 -2.90 -12.49
N PRO A 21 1.59 -3.73 -13.53
CA PRO A 21 1.98 -3.38 -14.88
C PRO A 21 1.04 -2.32 -15.47
N TYR A 22 1.53 -1.57 -16.44
CA TYR A 22 0.68 -0.73 -17.28
C TYR A 22 -0.36 -1.61 -18.00
N ASP A 23 -1.63 -1.20 -17.96
CA ASP A 23 -2.74 -1.97 -18.52
C ASP A 23 -3.85 -1.02 -18.99
N GLU A 24 -4.21 -1.09 -20.27
CA GLU A 24 -5.30 -0.31 -20.87
C GLU A 24 -6.67 -0.60 -20.22
N SER A 25 -6.81 -1.77 -19.59
CA SER A 25 -8.02 -2.13 -18.83
C SER A 25 -8.26 -1.16 -17.68
N VAL A 26 -7.20 -0.57 -17.10
CA VAL A 26 -7.32 0.45 -16.05
C VAL A 26 -7.97 1.71 -16.60
N ARG A 27 -7.51 2.20 -17.76
CA ARG A 27 -8.10 3.37 -18.43
C ARG A 27 -9.58 3.16 -18.72
N LYS A 28 -9.92 1.99 -19.28
CA LYS A 28 -11.31 1.63 -19.59
C LYS A 28 -12.17 1.51 -18.32
N ALA A 29 -11.60 1.04 -17.21
CA ALA A 29 -12.31 0.94 -15.93
C ALA A 29 -12.60 2.30 -15.33
N VAL A 30 -11.62 3.23 -15.37
CA VAL A 30 -11.77 4.62 -14.93
C VAL A 30 -12.88 5.32 -15.70
N GLN A 31 -12.94 5.18 -17.02
CA GLN A 31 -14.01 5.75 -17.84
C GLN A 31 -15.40 5.21 -17.47
N LYS A 32 -15.48 3.95 -17.03
CA LYS A 32 -16.72 3.32 -16.56
C LYS A 32 -17.04 3.63 -15.10
N GLN A 33 -16.21 4.41 -14.40
CA GLN A 33 -16.31 4.68 -12.96
C GLN A 33 -16.44 3.39 -12.14
N ARG A 34 -15.70 2.35 -12.51
CA ARG A 34 -15.63 1.07 -11.79
C ARG A 34 -14.20 0.69 -11.51
N ALA A 35 -13.97 -0.04 -10.43
CA ALA A 35 -12.65 -0.56 -10.11
C ALA A 35 -12.19 -1.53 -11.22
N VAL A 36 -10.93 -1.46 -11.63
CA VAL A 36 -10.38 -2.36 -12.66
C VAL A 36 -10.47 -3.83 -12.26
N TYR A 37 -10.36 -4.12 -10.97
CA TYR A 37 -10.50 -5.47 -10.42
C TYR A 37 -11.92 -6.03 -10.59
N GLU A 38 -12.95 -5.18 -10.48
CA GLU A 38 -14.35 -5.57 -10.67
C GLU A 38 -14.72 -5.61 -12.16
N ALA A 39 -14.36 -4.57 -12.92
CA ALA A 39 -14.74 -4.43 -14.33
C ALA A 39 -13.94 -5.36 -15.26
N PHE A 40 -12.69 -5.66 -14.92
CA PHE A 40 -11.78 -6.48 -15.73
C PHE A 40 -10.96 -7.44 -14.84
N PRO A 41 -11.60 -8.43 -14.19
CA PRO A 41 -10.97 -9.29 -13.17
C PRO A 41 -9.83 -10.18 -13.70
N ARG A 42 -9.77 -10.38 -15.02
CA ARG A 42 -8.74 -11.19 -15.70
C ARG A 42 -7.63 -10.34 -16.35
N SER A 43 -7.66 -9.02 -16.17
CA SER A 43 -6.63 -8.11 -16.67
C SER A 43 -5.29 -8.32 -15.95
N LYS A 44 -4.18 -7.91 -16.58
CA LYS A 44 -2.84 -8.07 -15.99
C LYS A 44 -2.73 -7.26 -14.68
N CYS A 45 -3.33 -6.07 -14.67
CA CYS A 45 -3.41 -5.23 -13.48
C CYS A 45 -4.23 -5.88 -12.35
N ALA A 46 -5.39 -6.46 -12.66
CA ALA A 46 -6.21 -7.16 -11.66
C ALA A 46 -5.49 -8.37 -11.05
N LEU A 47 -4.79 -9.16 -11.87
CA LEU A 47 -4.00 -10.29 -11.40
C LEU A 47 -2.82 -9.84 -10.53
N ALA A 48 -2.15 -8.73 -10.88
CA ALA A 48 -1.10 -8.14 -10.06
C ALA A 48 -1.63 -7.66 -8.71
N PHE A 49 -2.81 -7.01 -8.67
CA PHE A 49 -3.47 -6.65 -7.42
C PHE A 49 -3.78 -7.87 -6.56
N LYS A 50 -4.28 -8.96 -7.15
CA LYS A 50 -4.54 -10.21 -6.42
C LYS A 50 -3.25 -10.75 -5.78
N ALA A 51 -2.15 -10.79 -6.52
CA ALA A 51 -0.87 -11.29 -6.00
C ALA A 51 -0.33 -10.40 -4.87
N ILE A 52 -0.44 -9.08 -5.00
CA ILE A 52 -0.06 -8.14 -3.94
C ILE A 52 -0.95 -8.33 -2.71
N ALA A 53 -2.26 -8.42 -2.88
CA ALA A 53 -3.21 -8.62 -1.78
C ALA A 53 -2.92 -9.92 -1.02
N GLN A 54 -2.67 -11.03 -1.72
CA GLN A 54 -2.29 -12.30 -1.10
C GLN A 54 -1.01 -12.19 -0.27
N LYS A 55 -0.02 -11.43 -0.74
CA LYS A 55 1.22 -11.19 0.03
C LYS A 55 0.97 -10.32 1.26
N VAL A 56 0.15 -9.28 1.13
CA VAL A 56 -0.23 -8.41 2.25
C VAL A 56 -0.99 -9.18 3.33
N ASP A 57 -1.86 -10.10 2.92
CA ASP A 57 -2.68 -10.93 3.84
C ASP A 57 -1.83 -11.87 4.70
N THR A 58 -0.61 -12.20 4.26
CA THR A 58 0.34 -13.02 5.04
C THR A 58 1.15 -12.23 6.08
N TRP A 59 0.98 -10.90 6.15
CA TRP A 59 1.73 -10.11 7.12
C TRP A 59 1.29 -10.42 8.55
N PRO A 60 2.25 -10.57 9.48
CA PRO A 60 1.92 -10.96 10.84
C PRO A 60 1.02 -9.91 11.49
N LEU A 61 -0.18 -10.33 11.86
CA LEU A 61 -1.05 -9.56 12.73
C LEU A 61 -0.66 -9.83 14.19
N PRO A 62 -0.65 -8.80 15.05
CA PRO A 62 -0.41 -9.01 16.47
C PRO A 62 -1.49 -9.93 17.06
N ALA A 63 -1.06 -11.10 17.56
CA ALA A 63 -1.93 -12.21 17.96
C ALA A 63 -2.88 -11.91 19.14
N ASN A 64 -2.72 -10.77 19.80
CA ASN A 64 -3.57 -10.37 20.91
C ASN A 64 -3.71 -8.84 20.93
N PRO A 65 -4.79 -8.27 20.35
CA PRO A 65 -5.10 -6.86 20.52
C PRO A 65 -5.54 -6.64 21.97
N ARG A 66 -4.58 -6.57 22.90
CA ARG A 66 -4.81 -5.94 24.21
C ARG A 66 -5.14 -4.50 23.87
N GLY A 67 -6.38 -4.08 24.11
CA GLY A 67 -6.97 -2.82 23.64
C GLY A 67 -6.29 -1.55 24.18
N HIS A 68 -5.00 -1.41 23.92
CA HIS A 68 -4.26 -0.17 24.01
C HIS A 68 -4.35 0.47 22.65
N LEU A 69 -4.74 1.74 22.67
CA LEU A 69 -4.95 2.61 21.53
C LEU A 69 -3.58 2.94 20.91
N GLU A 70 -2.85 1.94 20.43
CA GLU A 70 -1.44 2.08 20.01
C GLU A 70 -1.29 2.07 18.48
N PHE A 71 -2.28 1.54 17.74
CA PHE A 71 -2.15 1.31 16.30
C PHE A 71 -2.62 2.45 15.39
N PHE A 72 -3.28 3.49 15.93
CA PHE A 72 -3.75 4.65 15.15
C PHE A 72 -3.27 6.01 15.70
N VAL A 73 -2.54 6.05 16.82
CA VAL A 73 -2.12 7.30 17.47
C VAL A 73 -0.82 7.86 16.91
N GLU A 74 0.11 7.01 16.44
CA GLU A 74 1.40 7.48 15.92
C GLU A 74 1.27 8.51 14.79
N ARG A 75 0.23 8.41 13.94
CA ARG A 75 -0.07 9.41 12.90
C ARG A 75 -0.99 10.54 13.34
N LEU A 76 -1.89 10.31 14.30
CA LEU A 76 -2.80 11.36 14.80
C LEU A 76 -2.01 12.43 15.59
N VAL A 77 -1.00 12.02 16.36
CA VAL A 77 -0.20 12.95 17.17
C VAL A 77 0.74 13.81 16.31
N GLN A 78 1.27 13.28 15.20
CA GLN A 78 2.14 14.06 14.30
C GLN A 78 1.40 15.15 13.50
N GLN A 79 0.11 14.98 13.19
CA GLN A 79 -0.65 16.01 12.46
C GLN A 79 -1.14 17.18 13.34
N THR A 80 -1.07 17.05 14.67
CA THR A 80 -1.60 18.07 15.60
C THR A 80 -0.52 19.04 16.10
N ALA A 81 0.73 18.90 15.66
CA ALA A 81 1.84 19.80 16.02
C ALA A 81 2.28 20.66 14.81
N GLY A 82 1.33 21.41 14.24
CA GLY A 82 1.64 22.60 13.43
C GLY A 82 1.54 23.84 14.33
N PRO A 83 2.47 24.82 14.23
CA PRO A 83 2.44 25.98 15.10
C PRO A 83 1.19 26.81 14.83
N VAL A 84 0.46 27.14 15.90
CA VAL A 84 -0.43 28.29 15.89
C VAL A 84 0.46 29.50 16.16
N LEU A 85 0.86 30.18 15.08
CA LEU A 85 1.21 31.61 14.91
C LEU A 85 1.94 31.78 13.56
#